data_AF-A0A327JQZ3-F1
#
_entry.id   AF-A0A327JQZ3-F1
#
_cell.length_a   1.000
_cell.length_b   1.000
_cell.length_c   1.000
_cell.angle_alpha   90.00
_cell.angle_beta   90.00
_cell.angle_gamma   90.00
#
_symmetry.space_group_name_H-M   'P 1'
#
loop_
_entity.id
_entity.type
_entity.pdbx_description
1 polymer ?
#
loop_
_entity_poly.entity_id
_entity_poly.type
_entity_poly.pdbx_seq_one_letter_code
_entity_poly.pdbx_strand_id
1 'polypeptide(L)'
;MDARLSPGFRDPVNAAHAVFRAVMDALARPGAVVPLGEFAALAPPAPLRAGAAAVALTLFDQDTPAWLDPPLAAALEHRRVVV
;
A
#
# COMPACT_ATOMS: atom_id res chain seq x y z
N MET A 1 -12.15 11.71 16.51
CA MET A 1 -12.11 10.30 16.95
C MET A 1 -10.72 9.85 16.63
N ASP A 2 -9.88 9.57 17.64
CA ASP A 2 -8.45 9.30 17.45
C ASP A 2 -8.23 8.23 16.38
N ALA A 3 -7.78 8.63 15.18
CA ALA A 3 -7.43 7.68 14.14
C ALA A 3 -6.14 6.97 14.55
N ARG A 4 -6.29 5.86 15.27
CA ARG A 4 -5.17 4.98 15.61
C ARG A 4 -4.56 4.50 14.29
N LEU A 5 -3.27 4.79 14.09
CA LEU A 5 -2.51 4.32 12.94
C LEU A 5 -2.69 2.80 12.80
N SER A 6 -3.10 2.36 11.62
CA SER A 6 -3.17 0.93 11.32
C SER A 6 -1.74 0.38 11.22
N PRO A 7 -1.47 -0.83 11.75
CA PRO A 7 -0.15 -1.42 11.65
C PRO A 7 0.21 -1.72 10.19
N GLY A 8 1.50 -1.57 9.86
CA GLY A 8 2.07 -2.01 8.59
C GLY A 8 2.32 -3.53 8.56
N PHE A 9 3.29 -3.97 7.76
CA PHE A 9 3.69 -5.37 7.72
C PHE A 9 4.21 -5.88 9.08
N ARG A 10 3.86 -7.13 9.42
CA ARG A 10 4.39 -7.82 10.62
C ARG A 10 5.88 -8.14 10.50
N ASP A 11 6.34 -8.45 9.29
CA ASP A 11 7.76 -8.65 8.93
C ASP A 11 8.08 -7.72 7.75
N PRO A 12 8.46 -6.46 8.02
CA PRO A 12 8.55 -5.42 7.00
C PRO A 12 9.53 -5.74 5.88
N VAL A 13 10.69 -6.32 6.20
CA VAL A 13 11.74 -6.58 5.21
C VAL A 13 11.31 -7.66 4.23
N ASN A 14 10.90 -8.81 4.75
CA ASN A 14 10.53 -9.94 3.89
C ASN A 14 9.25 -9.64 3.10
N ALA A 15 8.28 -8.97 3.72
CA ALA A 15 7.04 -8.59 3.05
C ALA A 15 7.28 -7.56 1.94
N ALA A 16 8.03 -6.49 2.20
CA ALA A 16 8.35 -5.49 1.17
C ALA A 16 9.10 -6.11 -0.01
N HIS A 17 10.10 -6.97 0.23
CA HIS A 17 10.81 -7.64 -0.85
C HIS A 17 9.91 -8.55 -1.70
N ALA A 18 9.03 -9.32 -1.06
CA ALA A 18 8.11 -10.20 -1.77
C ALA A 18 7.09 -9.40 -2.61
N VAL A 19 6.53 -8.32 -2.06
CA VAL A 19 5.63 -7.42 -2.81
C VAL A 19 6.36 -6.75 -3.97
N PHE A 20 7.59 -6.25 -3.75
CA PHE A 20 8.39 -5.64 -4.80
C PHE A 20 8.60 -6.61 -5.96
N ARG A 21 9.00 -7.86 -5.67
CA ARG A 21 9.15 -8.91 -6.69
C ARG A 21 7.86 -9.18 -7.44
N ALA A 22 6.73 -9.30 -6.74
CA ALA A 22 5.43 -9.51 -7.36
C ALA A 22 5.03 -8.35 -8.30
N VAL A 23 5.30 -7.11 -7.89
CA VAL A 23 5.06 -5.91 -8.72
C VAL A 23 5.96 -5.95 -9.96
N MET A 24 7.26 -6.21 -9.80
CA MET A 24 8.19 -6.31 -10.93
C MET A 24 7.81 -7.44 -11.89
N ASP A 25 7.36 -8.58 -11.37
CA ASP A 25 6.90 -9.73 -12.16
C ASP A 25 5.62 -9.42 -12.95
N ALA A 26 4.73 -8.58 -12.41
CA ALA A 26 3.53 -8.11 -13.09
C ALA A 26 3.86 -7.09 -14.17
N LEU A 27 4.78 -6.16 -13.89
CA LEU A 27 5.24 -5.16 -14.86
C LEU A 27 6.00 -5.81 -16.04
N ALA A 28 6.79 -6.86 -15.77
CA ALA A 28 7.51 -7.59 -16.80
C ALA A 28 6.60 -8.42 -17.72
N ARG A 29 5.37 -8.74 -17.28
CA ARG A 29 4.40 -9.55 -18.03
C ARG A 29 3.01 -8.90 -18.02
N PRO A 30 2.82 -7.82 -18.80
CA PRO A 30 1.53 -7.13 -18.86
C PRO A 30 0.38 -8.09 -19.18
N GLY A 31 -0.72 -7.97 -18.43
CA GLY A 31 -1.89 -8.84 -18.53
C GLY A 31 -1.86 -10.07 -17.61
N ALA A 32 -0.73 -10.38 -16.96
CA ALA A 32 -0.68 -11.42 -15.93
C ALA A 32 -1.24 -10.92 -14.59
N VAL A 33 -2.07 -11.75 -13.94
CA VAL A 33 -2.49 -11.55 -12.54
C VAL A 33 -1.45 -12.19 -11.65
N VAL A 34 -0.65 -11.38 -10.95
CA VAL A 34 0.37 -11.86 -10.01
C VAL A 34 -0.15 -11.71 -8.58
N PRO A 35 -0.22 -12.81 -7.80
CA PRO A 35 -0.63 -12.72 -6.40
C PRO A 35 0.46 -12.01 -5.60
N LEU A 36 0.05 -11.06 -4.74
CA LEU A 36 0.98 -10.40 -3.82
C LEU A 36 1.39 -11.32 -2.65
N GLY A 37 0.83 -12.53 -2.49
CA GLY A 37 1.13 -13.43 -1.37
C GLY A 37 0.20 -13.26 -0.16
N GLU A 38 0.39 -14.06 0.89
CA GLU A 38 -0.39 -14.01 2.15
C GLU A 38 0.01 -12.81 3.02
N PHE A 39 -0.23 -11.59 2.53
CA PHE A 39 -0.17 -10.38 3.35
C PHE A 39 -1.53 -10.04 3.96
N ALA A 40 -2.30 -11.09 4.23
CA ALA A 40 -3.72 -11.12 4.60
C ALA A 40 -4.10 -10.40 5.90
N ALA A 41 -3.15 -9.79 6.61
CA ALA A 41 -3.41 -9.10 7.86
C ALA A 41 -3.39 -7.56 7.75
N LEU A 42 -3.10 -6.98 6.58
CA LEU A 42 -3.26 -5.53 6.43
C LEU A 42 -4.75 -5.19 6.51
N ALA A 43 -5.12 -4.43 7.54
CA ALA A 43 -6.43 -3.86 7.73
C ALA A 43 -6.36 -2.32 7.60
N PRO A 44 -6.04 -1.79 6.40
CA PRO A 44 -6.00 -0.35 6.19
C PRO A 44 -7.40 0.27 6.37
N PRO A 45 -7.48 1.58 6.67
CA PRO A 45 -8.76 2.26 6.75
C PRO A 45 -9.47 2.22 5.39
N ALA A 46 -10.78 1.92 5.42
CA ALA A 46 -11.61 2.04 4.23
C ALA A 46 -11.53 3.49 3.69
N PRO A 47 -11.51 3.70 2.35
CA PRO A 47 -11.73 2.73 1.29
C PRO A 47 -10.46 2.03 0.75
N LEU A 48 -9.29 2.20 1.37
CA LEU A 48 -8.04 1.61 0.86
C LEU A 48 -8.10 0.08 0.93
N ARG A 49 -7.75 -0.60 -0.17
CA ARG A 49 -7.70 -2.08 -0.22
C ARG A 49 -6.34 -2.58 0.25
N ALA A 50 -6.31 -3.76 0.87
CA ALA A 50 -5.08 -4.37 1.39
C ALA A 50 -3.95 -4.49 0.35
N GLY A 51 -4.27 -4.84 -0.90
CA GLY A 51 -3.26 -4.92 -1.98
C GLY A 51 -2.64 -3.57 -2.31
N ALA A 52 -3.44 -2.50 -2.38
CA ALA A 52 -2.93 -1.14 -2.61
C ALA A 52 -2.09 -0.65 -1.42
N ALA A 53 -2.51 -0.96 -0.19
CA ALA A 53 -1.72 -0.68 1.01
C ALA A 53 -0.38 -1.42 1.02
N ALA A 54 -0.35 -2.70 0.60
CA ALA A 54 0.88 -3.47 0.50
C ALA A 54 1.88 -2.86 -0.50
N VAL A 55 1.37 -2.42 -1.67
CA VAL A 55 2.18 -1.73 -2.67
C VAL A 55 2.70 -0.39 -2.13
N ALA A 56 1.85 0.41 -1.49
CA ALA A 56 2.26 1.69 -0.89
C ALA A 56 3.32 1.50 0.20
N LEU A 57 3.15 0.55 1.12
CA LEU A 57 4.14 0.22 2.16
C LEU A 57 5.48 -0.27 1.61
N THR A 58 5.51 -0.71 0.35
CA THR A 58 6.72 -1.24 -0.30
C THR A 58 7.44 -0.21 -1.15
N LEU A 59 6.68 0.64 -1.85
CA LEU A 59 7.23 1.54 -2.88
C LEU A 59 7.28 3.00 -2.47
N PHE A 60 6.45 3.42 -1.52
CA PHE A 60 6.36 4.83 -1.16
C PHE A 60 7.30 5.14 0.00
N ASP A 61 7.94 6.29 -0.10
CA ASP A 61 8.78 6.88 0.92
C ASP A 61 8.56 8.40 0.97
N GLN A 62 9.39 9.11 1.74
CA GLN A 62 9.33 10.57 1.86
C GLN A 62 9.57 11.33 0.54
N ASP A 63 10.19 10.70 -0.46
CA ASP A 63 10.55 11.28 -1.75
C ASP A 63 9.57 10.89 -2.86
N THR A 64 8.51 10.15 -2.51
CA THR A 64 7.49 9.67 -3.43
C THR A 64 6.14 10.33 -3.14
N PRO A 65 5.85 11.52 -3.72
CA PRO A 65 4.52 12.09 -3.70
C PRO A 65 3.47 11.11 -4.21
N ALA A 66 2.38 10.96 -3.46
CA ALA A 66 1.20 10.24 -3.89
C ALA A 66 0.04 11.21 -3.97
N TRP A 67 -0.84 11.00 -4.96
CA TRP A 67 -2.17 11.58 -5.04
C TRP A 67 -3.18 10.61 -4.42
N LEU A 68 -4.19 11.14 -3.72
CA LEU A 68 -5.31 10.36 -3.20
C LEU A 68 -6.62 10.88 -3.78
N ASP A 69 -7.49 9.97 -4.20
CA ASP A 69 -8.83 10.33 -4.63
C ASP A 69 -9.65 10.92 -3.46
N PRO A 70 -10.64 11.80 -3.71
CA PRO A 70 -11.33 12.52 -2.65
C PRO A 70 -11.93 11.62 -1.54
N PRO A 71 -12.56 10.47 -1.86
CA PRO A 71 -12.99 9.51 -0.83
C PRO A 71 -11.87 9.01 0.08
N LEU A 72 -10.72 8.62 -0.47
CA LEU A 72 -9.59 8.15 0.30
C LEU A 72 -8.90 9.27 1.09
N ALA A 73 -8.78 10.46 0.48
CA ALA A 73 -8.23 11.64 1.14
C ALA A 73 -9.08 12.10 2.34
N ALA A 74 -10.41 11.97 2.26
CA ALA A 74 -11.32 12.30 3.36
C ALA A 74 -11.24 11.31 4.54
N ALA A 75 -10.85 10.06 4.27
CA ALA A 75 -10.73 9.01 5.29
C ALA A 75 -9.43 9.07 6.10
N LEU A 76 -8.41 9.80 5.64
CA LEU A 76 -7.11 9.90 6.29
C LEU A 76 -6.93 11.26 6.98
N GLU A 77 -6.70 11.26 8.30
CA GLU A 77 -6.52 12.50 9.08
C GLU A 77 -5.23 13.27 8.71
N HIS A 78 -4.16 12.56 8.30
CA HIS A 78 -2.85 13.16 7.99
C HIS A 78 -2.71 13.47 6.50
N ARG A 79 -3.08 14.69 6.12
CA ARG A 79 -3.02 15.20 4.74
C ARG A 79 -1.63 15.74 4.37
N ARG A 80 -0.67 14.86 4.09
CA ARG A 80 0.49 15.21 3.24
C ARG A 80 0.52 14.31 2.02
N VAL A 81 -0.32 14.70 1.06
CA VAL A 81 -0.46 14.16 -0.28
C VAL A 81 -0.11 15.35 -1.17
N VAL A 82 0.97 15.26 -1.93
CA VAL A 82 1.48 16.39 -2.72
C VAL A 82 1.01 16.21 -4.16
N VAL A 83 0.03 17.06 -4.50
CA VAL A 83 -0.72 17.23 -5.76
C VAL A 83 -1.82 16.21 -5.98
#